data_AF-A0A949TG88-F1
#
_entry.id   AF-A0A949TG88-F1
#
_cell.length_a   1.000
_cell.length_b   1.000
_cell.length_c   1.000
_cell.angle_alpha   90.00
_cell.angle_beta   90.00
_cell.angle_gamma   90.00
#
_symmetry.space_group_name_H-M   'P 1'
#
loop_
_entity.id
_entity.type
_entity.pdbx_description
1 polymer ?
#
loop_
_entity_poly.entity_id
_entity_poly.type
_entity_poly.pdbx_seq_one_letter_code
_entity_poly.pdbx_strand_id
1 'polypeptide(L)' 'MIPIIYSEKFLLHETGYMHPEQPERLTAIIDKLKASPIADKIKWIQPSSSRNAIEQSK' A
#
# COMPACT_ATOMS: atom_id res chain seq x y z
N MET A 1 -9.87 11.51 7.53
CA MET A 1 -9.39 10.62 6.43
C MET A 1 -8.63 9.46 7.04
N ILE A 2 -8.68 8.29 6.42
CA ILE A 2 -7.98 7.07 6.83
C ILE A 2 -6.64 7.04 6.07
N PRO A 3 -5.49 7.25 6.73
CA PRO A 3 -4.20 7.20 6.06
C PRO A 3 -3.82 5.76 5.72
N ILE A 4 -3.44 5.51 4.47
CA ILE A 4 -2.88 4.23 4.02
C ILE A 4 -1.53 4.51 3.35
N ILE A 5 -0.48 3.87 3.83
CA ILE A 5 0.84 3.96 3.21
C ILE A 5 0.92 2.91 2.11
N TYR A 6 1.17 3.35 0.88
CA TYR A 6 1.29 2.47 -0.27
C TYR A 6 2.26 3.01 -1.32
N SER A 7 2.98 2.10 -1.97
CA SER A 7 3.77 2.36 -3.17
C SER A 7 3.76 1.11 -4.04
N GLU A 8 3.70 1.28 -5.36
CA GLU A 8 3.87 0.18 -6.31
C GLU A 8 5.23 -0.51 -6.17
N LYS A 9 6.24 0.19 -5.61
CA LYS A 9 7.54 -0.41 -5.28
C LYS A 9 7.42 -1.60 -4.33
N PHE A 10 6.35 -1.67 -3.54
CA PHE A 10 6.10 -2.82 -2.69
C PHE A 10 5.82 -4.09 -3.49
N LEU A 11 5.44 -4.02 -4.77
CA LEU A 11 5.22 -5.19 -5.62
C LEU A 11 6.55 -5.79 -6.13
N LEU A 12 7.67 -5.08 -5.97
CA LEU A 12 8.98 -5.47 -6.51
C LEU A 12 9.73 -6.44 -5.58
N HIS A 13 9.02 -7.38 -4.95
CA HIS A 13 9.64 -8.40 -4.12
C HIS A 13 10.25 -9.50 -5.00
N GLU A 14 11.58 -9.62 -5.00
CA GLU A 14 12.27 -10.81 -5.50
C GLU A 14 12.28 -11.88 -4.40
N THR A 15 11.20 -12.68 -4.34
CA THR A 15 11.00 -13.63 -3.24
C THR A 15 11.63 -15.01 -3.50
N GLY A 16 12.04 -15.29 -4.73
CA GLY A 16 12.66 -16.55 -5.14
C GLY A 16 11.64 -17.65 -5.48
N TYR A 17 12.13 -18.79 -5.97
CA TYR A 17 11.28 -19.91 -6.39
C TYR A 17 10.54 -20.54 -5.19
N MET A 18 9.25 -20.84 -5.35
CA MET A 18 8.36 -21.43 -4.34
C MET A 18 8.07 -20.55 -3.11
N HIS A 19 8.35 -19.24 -3.19
CA HIS A 19 8.04 -18.36 -2.08
C HIS A 19 6.53 -18.07 -2.00
N PRO A 20 5.90 -18.17 -0.81
CA PRO A 20 4.47 -17.98 -0.63
C PRO A 20 4.02 -16.50 -0.77
N GLU A 21 4.97 -15.57 -0.80
CA GLU A 21 4.69 -14.15 -1.03
C GLU A 21 4.49 -13.88 -2.52
N GLN A 22 3.34 -13.28 -2.84
CA GLN A 22 2.84 -13.07 -4.19
C GLN A 22 2.35 -11.61 -4.30
N PRO A 23 2.92 -10.78 -5.22
CA PRO A 23 2.54 -9.37 -5.38
C PRO A 23 1.06 -9.18 -5.77
N GLU A 24 0.44 -10.19 -6.35
CA GLU A 24 -0.97 -10.23 -6.75
C GLU A 24 -1.89 -10.02 -5.54
N ARG A 25 -1.49 -10.53 -4.36
CA ARG A 25 -2.26 -10.33 -3.13
C ARG A 25 -2.36 -8.85 -2.79
N LEU A 26 -1.25 -8.12 -2.86
CA LEU A 26 -1.23 -6.69 -2.58
C LEU A 26 -2.02 -5.92 -3.65
N THR A 27 -1.84 -6.28 -4.92
CA THR A 27 -2.59 -5.69 -6.05
C THR A 27 -4.10 -5.82 -5.85
N ALA A 28 -4.59 -7.04 -5.55
CA ALA A 28 -6.01 -7.29 -5.33
C ALA A 28 -6.59 -6.47 -4.17
N ILE A 29 -5.84 -6.30 -3.07
CA ILE A 29 -6.26 -5.47 -1.94
C ILE A 29 -6.39 -4.00 -2.35
N ILE A 30 -5.38 -3.47 -3.04
CA ILE A 30 -5.35 -2.06 -3.45
C ILE A 30 -6.46 -1.75 -4.46
N ASP A 31 -6.70 -2.63 -5.43
CA ASP A 31 -7.79 -2.48 -6.39
C ASP A 31 -9.14 -2.48 -5.68
N LYS A 32 -9.33 -3.36 -4.69
CA LYS A 32 -10.58 -3.40 -3.93
C LYS A 32 -10.78 -2.17 -3.07
N LEU A 33 -9.72 -1.64 -2.46
CA LEU A 33 -9.78 -0.40 -1.67
C LEU A 33 -10.12 0.81 -2.55
N LYS A 34 -9.48 0.94 -3.71
CA LYS A 34 -9.73 2.01 -4.68
C LYS A 34 -11.16 1.98 -5.24
N ALA A 35 -11.74 0.78 -5.42
CA ALA A 35 -13.12 0.60 -5.87
C ALA A 35 -14.17 0.58 -4.75
N SER A 36 -13.75 0.74 -3.48
CA SER A 36 -14.66 0.59 -2.33
C SER A 36 -15.49 1.86 -2.08
N PRO A 37 -16.66 1.74 -1.40
CA PRO A 37 -17.44 2.90 -0.96
C PRO A 37 -16.72 3.85 0.00
N ILE A 38 -15.55 3.46 0.53
CA ILE A 38 -14.73 4.29 1.41
C ILE A 38 -13.54 4.92 0.69
N ALA A 39 -13.40 4.74 -0.62
CA ALA A 39 -12.26 5.23 -1.40
C ALA A 39 -12.00 6.72 -1.16
N ASP A 40 -13.05 7.55 -1.17
CA ASP A 40 -12.94 9.00 -0.95
C ASP A 40 -12.50 9.38 0.48
N LYS A 41 -12.57 8.44 1.43
CA LYS A 41 -12.13 8.63 2.81
C LYS A 41 -10.66 8.24 2.99
N ILE A 42 -10.05 7.55 2.02
CA ILE A 42 -8.67 7.08 2.08
C ILE A 42 -7.72 8.21 1.67
N LYS A 43 -6.73 8.49 2.52
CA LYS A 43 -5.57 9.32 2.18
C LYS A 43 -4.40 8.41 1.86
N TRP A 44 -4.03 8.33 0.59
CA TRP A 44 -2.85 7.59 0.15
C TRP A 44 -1.58 8.37 0.50
N ILE A 45 -0.64 7.72 1.17
CA ILE A 45 0.62 8.30 1.63
C ILE A 45 1.77 7.51 1.02
N GLN A 46 2.76 8.21 0.45
CA GLN A 46 3.99 7.55 0.01
C GLN A 46 4.82 7.10 1.22
N PRO A 47 5.46 5.93 1.16
CA PRO A 47 6.36 5.49 2.22
C PRO A 47 7.52 6.47 2.37
N SER A 48 8.01 6.62 3.60
CA SER A 48 9.21 7.38 3.91
C SER A 48 10.08 6.57 4.88
N SER A 49 11.36 6.91 4.98
CA SER A 49 12.26 6.35 5.99
C SER A 49 11.97 6.87 7.41
N SER A 50 11.10 7.87 7.55
CA SER A 50 10.72 8.40 8.86
C SER A 50 9.77 7.45 9.57
N ARG A 51 10.05 7.23 10.87
CA ARG A 51 9.12 6.53 11.77
C ARG A 51 7.76 7.24 11.87
N ASN A 52 7.72 8.54 11.62
CA ASN A 52 6.51 9.38 11.72
C ASN A 52 5.97 9.80 10.34
N ALA A 53 6.06 8.92 9.34
CA ALA A 53 5.65 9.19 7.96
C ALA A 53 4.24 9.81 7.83
N ILE A 54 3.30 9.42 8.71
CA ILE A 54 1.92 9.93 8.71
C ILE A 54 1.86 11.40 9.15
N GLU A 55 2.64 11.78 10.17
CA GLU A 55 2.65 13.15 10.71
C GLU A 55 3.29 14.13 9.74
N GLN A 56 4.33 13.70 9.02
CA GLN A 56 5.00 14.49 7.97
C GLN A 56 4.16 14.68 6.71
N SER A 57 3.14 13.85 6.53
CA SER A 57 2.24 13.91 5.38
C SER A 57 0.97 14.72 5.68
N LYS A 58 0.83 15.28 6.89
CA LYS A 58 -0.27 16.19 7.25
C LYS A 58 -0.08 17.54 6.59
#